data_AF-A0A961VZQ4-F1
#
_entry.id   AF-A0A961VZQ4-F1
#
_cell.length_a   1.000
_cell.length_b   1.000
_cell.length_c   1.000
_cell.angle_alpha   90.00
_cell.angle_beta   90.00
_cell.angle_gamma   90.00
#
_symmetry.space_group_name_H-M   'P 1'
#
loop_
_entity.id
_entity.type
_entity.pdbx_description
1 polymer ?
#
loop_
_entity_poly.entity_id
_entity_poly.type
_entity_poly.pdbx_seq_one_letter_code
_entity_poly.pdbx_strand_id
1 'polypeptide(L)'
;MLPAALLLGVLAPKAAACERADFEAVVDQAGAALRDLNQKNRPAFQEKLRELKEKRGWTHDQFLKEAVPYVKDDQIEVYDRTTNELLDEISSQGQEGAEAKTPDCALLADLRSRMDKLVTTQTTKWTYMFEKLQKDLQQ
;
A
#
# COMPACT_ATOMS: atom_id res chain seq x y z
N MET A 1 -19.21 -25.29 60.64
CA MET A 1 -18.90 -26.01 59.38
C MET A 1 -18.90 -24.95 58.28
N LEU A 2 -17.73 -24.65 57.70
CA LEU A 2 -17.52 -23.55 56.73
C LEU A 2 -18.03 -23.92 55.32
N PRO A 3 -18.42 -22.94 54.48
CA PRO A 3 -18.84 -23.18 53.10
C PRO A 3 -17.63 -23.26 52.16
N ALA A 4 -17.70 -24.18 51.19
CA ALA A 4 -16.73 -24.29 50.10
C ALA A 4 -17.12 -23.35 48.96
N ALA A 5 -16.31 -22.31 48.72
CA ALA A 5 -16.39 -21.46 47.54
C ALA A 5 -15.43 -22.00 46.47
N LEU A 6 -15.96 -22.51 45.36
CA LEU A 6 -15.18 -22.86 44.18
C LEU A 6 -14.84 -21.58 43.40
N LEU A 7 -13.55 -21.25 43.33
CA LEU A 7 -13.00 -20.19 42.47
C LEU A 7 -13.02 -20.66 41.00
N LEU A 8 -13.83 -20.01 40.18
CA LEU A 8 -13.74 -20.07 38.72
C LEU A 8 -12.47 -19.31 38.28
N GLY A 9 -11.44 -20.05 37.86
CA GLY A 9 -10.26 -19.47 37.22
C GLY A 9 -10.61 -18.96 35.82
N VAL A 10 -10.53 -17.64 35.61
CA VAL A 10 -10.61 -17.03 34.29
C VAL A 10 -9.28 -17.26 33.57
N LEU A 11 -9.27 -18.10 32.53
CA LEU A 11 -8.15 -18.19 31.60
C LEU A 11 -8.13 -16.91 30.75
N ALA A 12 -7.20 -16.01 31.03
CA ALA A 12 -6.91 -14.90 30.12
C ALA A 12 -6.36 -15.49 28.80
N PRO A 13 -6.86 -15.06 27.63
CA PRO A 13 -6.29 -15.49 26.36
C PRO A 13 -4.83 -15.04 26.31
N LYS A 14 -3.89 -15.99 26.13
CA LYS A 14 -2.53 -15.63 25.74
C LYS A 14 -2.65 -14.86 24.43
N ALA A 15 -2.17 -13.61 24.40
CA ALA A 15 -1.92 -12.94 23.13
C ALA A 15 -1.11 -13.90 22.25
N ALA A 16 -1.58 -14.15 21.03
CA ALA A 16 -0.87 -15.02 20.10
C ALA A 16 0.56 -14.47 19.96
N ALA A 17 1.56 -15.30 20.29
CA ALA A 17 2.95 -14.95 20.02
C ALA A 17 3.11 -14.85 18.50
N CYS A 18 3.79 -13.80 18.03
CA CYS A 18 4.15 -13.68 16.63
C CYS A 18 5.32 -14.62 16.31
N GLU A 19 5.39 -15.04 15.05
CA GLU A 19 6.43 -15.92 14.53
C GLU A 19 7.19 -15.27 13.37
N ARG A 20 8.38 -15.79 13.06
CA ARG A 20 9.16 -15.36 11.89
C ARG A 20 8.31 -15.35 10.61
N ALA A 21 7.48 -16.37 10.42
CA ALA A 21 6.62 -16.50 9.25
C ALA A 21 5.64 -15.33 9.10
N ASP A 22 5.27 -14.64 10.19
CA ASP A 22 4.40 -13.47 10.12
C ASP A 22 5.09 -12.27 9.45
N PHE A 23 6.40 -12.10 9.63
CA PHE A 23 7.16 -11.03 8.97
C PHE A 23 7.19 -11.24 7.46
N GLU A 24 7.52 -12.46 7.02
CA GLU A 24 7.54 -12.86 5.61
C GLU A 24 6.13 -12.72 4.99
N ALA A 25 5.10 -13.19 5.70
CA ALA A 25 3.72 -13.09 5.23
C ALA A 25 3.22 -11.65 5.08
N VAL A 26 3.57 -10.74 6.00
CA VAL A 26 3.21 -9.31 5.88
C VAL A 26 3.90 -8.68 4.67
N VAL A 27 5.16 -9.07 4.39
CA VAL A 27 5.88 -8.62 3.20
C VAL A 27 5.18 -9.07 1.91
N ASP A 28 4.84 -10.36 1.84
CA ASP A 28 4.17 -10.94 0.68
C ASP A 28 2.77 -10.36 0.43
N GLN A 29 1.98 -10.13 1.49
CA GLN A 29 0.64 -9.56 1.41
C GLN A 29 0.64 -8.16 0.81
N ALA A 30 1.55 -7.29 1.25
CA ALA A 30 1.65 -5.95 0.67
C ALA A 30 2.14 -5.99 -0.78
N GLY A 31 3.12 -6.86 -1.07
CA GLY A 31 3.58 -7.10 -2.43
C GLY A 31 2.44 -7.55 -3.37
N ALA A 32 1.57 -8.44 -2.89
CA ALA A 32 0.36 -8.84 -3.63
C ALA A 32 -0.61 -7.68 -3.83
N ALA A 33 -0.93 -6.93 -2.76
CA ALA A 33 -1.82 -5.77 -2.84
C ALA A 33 -1.33 -4.71 -3.85
N LEU A 34 -0.02 -4.44 -3.89
CA LEU A 34 0.55 -3.50 -4.86
C LEU A 34 0.49 -4.02 -6.30
N ARG A 35 0.69 -5.33 -6.52
CA ARG A 35 0.53 -5.93 -7.85
C ARG A 35 -0.91 -5.84 -8.31
N ASP A 36 -1.88 -6.19 -7.46
CA ASP A 36 -3.30 -6.13 -7.77
C ASP A 36 -3.74 -4.70 -8.09
N LEU A 37 -3.30 -3.74 -7.27
CA LEU A 37 -3.56 -2.31 -7.49
C LEU A 37 -3.05 -1.85 -8.86
N ASN A 38 -1.83 -2.23 -9.23
CA ASN A 38 -1.24 -1.89 -10.53
C ASN A 38 -1.97 -2.59 -11.70
N GLN A 39 -2.29 -3.87 -11.56
CA GLN A 39 -3.01 -4.65 -12.59
C GLN A 39 -4.41 -4.08 -12.84
N LYS A 40 -5.09 -3.62 -11.80
CA LYS A 40 -6.40 -2.98 -11.90
C LYS A 40 -6.31 -1.59 -12.53
N ASN A 41 -5.41 -0.73 -12.02
CA ASN A 41 -5.46 0.69 -12.33
C ASN A 41 -4.75 1.07 -13.62
N ARG A 42 -3.62 0.44 -13.97
CA ARG A 42 -2.88 0.77 -15.20
C ARG A 42 -3.73 0.69 -16.47
N PRO A 43 -4.42 -0.43 -16.79
CA PRO A 43 -5.20 -0.51 -18.02
C PRO A 43 -6.36 0.50 -18.04
N ALA A 44 -7.07 0.66 -16.92
CA ALA A 44 -8.16 1.63 -16.80
C ALA A 44 -7.67 3.09 -16.97
N PHE A 45 -6.50 3.41 -16.42
CA PHE A 45 -5.90 4.73 -16.57
C PHE A 45 -5.44 4.99 -18.02
N GLN A 46 -4.84 3.99 -18.66
CA GLN A 46 -4.45 4.07 -20.07
C GLN A 46 -5.65 4.24 -21.01
N GLU A 47 -6.79 3.61 -20.69
CA GLU A 47 -8.04 3.81 -21.41
C GLU A 47 -8.53 5.25 -21.31
N LYS A 48 -8.61 5.83 -20.11
CA LYS A 48 -9.00 7.24 -19.92
C LYS A 48 -8.06 8.23 -20.60
N LEU A 49 -6.76 7.95 -20.64
CA LEU A 49 -5.80 8.76 -21.41
C LEU A 49 -6.10 8.71 -22.92
N ARG A 50 -6.51 7.56 -23.45
CA ARG A 50 -6.95 7.43 -24.87
C ARG A 50 -8.24 8.19 -25.11
N GLU A 51 -9.22 8.09 -24.22
CA GLU A 51 -10.47 8.88 -24.28
C GLU A 51 -10.18 10.38 -24.32
N LEU A 52 -9.27 10.85 -23.45
CA LEU A 52 -8.89 12.27 -23.40
C LEU A 52 -8.19 12.69 -24.69
N LYS A 53 -7.27 11.87 -25.22
CA LYS A 53 -6.60 12.12 -26.49
C LYS A 53 -7.62 12.33 -27.62
N GLU A 54 -8.59 11.43 -27.74
CA GLU A 54 -9.65 11.51 -28.74
C GLU A 54 -10.49 12.77 -28.58
N LYS A 55 -10.96 13.04 -27.35
CA LYS A 55 -11.75 14.24 -27.03
C LYS A 55 -11.03 15.54 -27.37
N ARG A 56 -9.70 15.59 -27.17
CA ARG A 56 -8.87 16.77 -27.45
C ARG A 56 -8.36 16.83 -28.89
N GLY A 57 -8.62 15.81 -29.71
CA GLY A 57 -8.11 15.73 -31.08
C GLY A 57 -6.59 15.70 -31.17
N TRP A 58 -5.91 15.22 -30.12
CA TRP A 58 -4.44 15.21 -30.09
C TRP A 58 -3.84 14.20 -31.06
N THR A 59 -2.80 14.62 -31.77
CA THR A 59 -1.92 13.69 -32.49
C THR A 59 -1.17 12.78 -31.51
N HIS A 60 -0.48 11.76 -32.03
CA HIS A 60 0.36 10.91 -31.19
C HIS A 60 1.47 11.72 -30.48
N ASP A 61 2.16 12.61 -31.20
CA ASP A 61 3.26 13.41 -30.63
C ASP A 61 2.77 14.42 -29.58
N GLN A 62 1.58 15.00 -29.80
CA GLN A 62 0.94 15.84 -28.79
C GLN A 62 0.59 15.00 -27.56
N PHE A 63 -0.04 13.84 -27.74
CA PHE A 63 -0.38 12.95 -26.64
C PHE A 63 0.83 12.61 -25.76
N LEU A 64 1.99 12.29 -26.35
CA LEU A 64 3.20 11.98 -25.58
C LEU A 64 3.68 13.14 -24.69
N LYS A 65 3.40 14.39 -25.06
CA LYS A 65 3.75 15.58 -24.28
C LYS A 65 2.66 15.94 -23.28
N GLU A 66 1.42 16.00 -23.75
CA GLU A 66 0.25 16.44 -22.98
C GLU A 66 -0.19 15.40 -21.93
N ALA A 67 0.19 14.12 -22.08
CA ALA A 67 -0.09 13.10 -21.08
C ALA A 67 0.84 13.15 -19.85
N VAL A 68 2.02 13.78 -19.97
CA VAL A 68 3.04 13.80 -18.90
C VAL A 68 2.48 14.34 -17.57
N PRO A 69 1.74 15.47 -17.53
CA PRO A 69 1.23 16.02 -16.28
C PRO A 69 0.25 15.12 -15.54
N TYR A 70 -0.31 14.08 -16.16
CA TYR A 70 -1.23 13.14 -15.51
C TYR A 70 -0.50 12.00 -14.80
N VAL A 71 0.80 11.82 -15.06
CA VAL A 71 1.64 10.78 -14.45
C VAL A 71 2.88 11.34 -13.77
N LYS A 72 3.14 12.64 -13.91
CA LYS A 72 4.27 13.34 -13.30
C LYS A 72 3.92 14.80 -13.00
N ASP A 73 3.95 15.14 -11.72
CA ASP A 73 3.88 16.49 -11.17
C ASP A 73 4.44 16.47 -9.74
N ASP A 74 4.54 17.63 -9.09
CA ASP A 74 5.10 17.76 -7.74
C ASP A 74 4.40 16.88 -6.70
N GLN A 75 3.08 16.69 -6.80
CA GLN A 75 2.33 15.85 -5.86
C GLN A 75 2.58 14.36 -6.13
N ILE A 76 2.67 13.97 -7.40
CA ILE A 76 3.06 12.61 -7.80
C ILE A 76 4.49 12.31 -7.35
N GLU A 77 5.42 13.26 -7.45
CA GLU A 77 6.79 13.12 -6.96
C GLU A 77 6.84 12.96 -5.43
N VAL A 78 5.94 13.61 -4.68
CA VAL A 78 5.79 13.36 -3.23
C VAL A 78 5.36 11.92 -2.97
N TYR A 79 4.34 11.40 -3.66
CA TYR A 79 3.92 10.00 -3.51
C TYR A 79 5.02 9.03 -3.87
N ASP A 80 5.77 9.28 -4.95
CA ASP A 80 6.87 8.43 -5.40
C ASP A 80 8.01 8.39 -4.38
N ARG A 81 8.39 9.55 -3.82
CA ARG A 81 9.39 9.61 -2.76
C ARG A 81 8.94 8.85 -1.51
N THR A 82 7.72 9.09 -1.04
CA THR A 82 7.18 8.40 0.14
C THR A 82 7.08 6.89 -0.08
N THR A 83 6.70 6.44 -1.28
CA THR A 83 6.68 5.01 -1.62
C THR A 83 8.09 4.41 -1.54
N ASN A 84 9.11 5.08 -2.08
CA ASN A 84 10.49 4.58 -2.01
C ASN A 84 11.01 4.52 -0.57
N GLU A 85 10.78 5.58 0.22
CA GLU A 85 11.15 5.62 1.64
C GLU A 85 10.49 4.45 2.41
N LEU A 86 9.20 4.20 2.19
CA LEU A 86 8.49 3.09 2.82
C LEU A 86 9.05 1.74 2.41
N LEU A 87 9.34 1.53 1.12
CA LEU A 87 9.91 0.27 0.62
C LEU A 87 11.26 -0.03 1.26
N ASP A 88 12.12 0.98 1.42
CA ASP A 88 13.42 0.82 2.08
C ASP A 88 13.26 0.44 3.56
N GLU A 89 12.39 1.13 4.29
CA GLU A 89 12.10 0.84 5.70
C GLU A 89 11.50 -0.56 5.88
N ILE A 90 10.54 -0.93 5.04
CA ILE A 90 9.88 -2.24 5.03
C ILE A 90 10.88 -3.36 4.77
N SER A 91 11.76 -3.18 3.78
CA SER A 91 12.79 -4.17 3.45
C SER A 91 13.72 -4.40 4.64
N SER A 92 14.19 -3.30 5.25
CA SER A 92 15.05 -3.36 6.44
C SER A 92 14.36 -4.05 7.62
N GLN A 93 13.13 -3.65 7.96
CA GLN A 93 12.41 -4.19 9.12
C GLN A 93 11.96 -5.64 8.90
N GLY A 94 11.56 -5.99 7.67
CA GLY A 94 11.21 -7.37 7.31
C GLY A 94 12.39 -8.31 7.47
N GLN A 95 13.58 -7.89 7.02
CA GLN A 95 14.81 -8.67 7.20
C GLN A 95 15.20 -8.77 8.69
N GLU A 96 15.19 -7.65 9.42
CA GLU A 96 15.51 -7.63 10.85
C GLU A 96 14.63 -8.59 11.65
N GLY A 97 13.32 -8.54 11.43
CA GLY A 97 12.36 -9.41 12.11
C GLY A 97 12.49 -10.88 11.73
N ALA A 98 12.80 -11.17 10.46
CA ALA A 98 12.98 -12.55 10.00
C ALA A 98 14.27 -13.20 10.53
N GLU A 99 15.33 -12.41 10.74
CA GLU A 99 16.64 -12.86 11.24
C GLU A 99 16.74 -12.86 12.77
N ALA A 100 15.78 -12.23 13.47
CA ALA A 100 15.78 -12.16 14.93
C ALA A 100 15.68 -13.55 15.58
N LYS A 101 16.53 -13.81 16.57
CA LYS A 101 16.50 -15.07 17.36
C LYS A 101 15.21 -15.24 18.17
N THR A 102 14.57 -14.13 18.50
CA THR A 102 13.30 -14.08 19.22
C THR A 102 12.41 -13.08 18.48
N PRO A 103 11.24 -13.49 17.98
CA PRO A 103 10.33 -12.58 17.29
C PRO A 103 9.93 -11.39 18.17
N ASP A 104 10.06 -10.18 17.62
CA ASP A 104 9.60 -8.95 18.26
C ASP A 104 8.24 -8.55 17.67
N CYS A 105 7.17 -8.78 18.45
CA CYS A 105 5.82 -8.50 17.98
C CYS A 105 5.50 -7.00 17.88
N ALA A 106 6.28 -6.13 18.52
CA ALA A 106 6.18 -4.70 18.31
C ALA A 106 6.76 -4.33 16.94
N LEU A 107 7.93 -4.88 16.58
CA LEU A 107 8.52 -4.69 15.25
C LEU A 107 7.59 -5.20 14.14
N LEU A 108 6.92 -6.34 14.35
CA LEU A 108 5.93 -6.86 13.41
C LEU A 108 4.71 -5.93 13.26
N ALA A 109 4.24 -5.34 14.36
CA ALA A 109 3.14 -4.37 14.32
C ALA A 109 3.54 -3.11 13.55
N ASP A 110 4.76 -2.62 13.74
CA ASP A 110 5.31 -1.49 13.00
C ASP A 110 5.44 -1.80 11.50
N LEU A 111 5.97 -2.98 11.15
CA LEU A 111 6.07 -3.45 9.77
C LEU A 111 4.69 -3.48 9.09
N ARG A 112 3.66 -4.02 9.78
CA ARG A 112 2.27 -4.01 9.29
C ARG A 112 1.77 -2.58 9.04
N SER A 113 2.01 -1.66 9.97
CA SER A 113 1.60 -0.27 9.81
C SER A 113 2.27 0.41 8.61
N ARG A 114 3.55 0.15 8.36
CA ARG A 114 4.25 0.68 7.17
C ARG A 114 3.72 0.08 5.89
N MET A 115 3.39 -1.20 5.87
CA MET A 115 2.75 -1.84 4.72
C MET A 115 1.38 -1.25 4.39
N ASP A 116 0.54 -1.03 5.40
CA ASP A 116 -0.74 -0.37 5.23
C ASP A 116 -0.57 1.05 4.68
N LYS A 117 0.44 1.78 5.18
CA LYS A 117 0.78 3.12 4.70
C LYS A 117 1.27 3.11 3.26
N LEU A 118 2.05 2.10 2.85
CA LEU A 118 2.51 1.93 1.46
C LEU A 118 1.34 1.69 0.51
N VAL A 119 0.45 0.74 0.83
CA VAL A 119 -0.74 0.45 0.03
C VAL A 119 -1.67 1.66 -0.04
N THR A 120 -1.85 2.37 1.07
CA THR A 120 -2.63 3.60 1.14
C THR A 120 -2.03 4.69 0.25
N THR A 121 -0.71 4.93 0.35
CA THR A 121 0.00 5.93 -0.47
C THR A 121 -0.20 5.68 -1.95
N GLN A 122 -0.02 4.42 -2.38
CA GLN A 122 -0.20 4.03 -3.78
C GLN A 122 -1.67 4.15 -4.22
N THR A 123 -2.62 3.81 -3.35
CA THR A 123 -4.06 3.98 -3.64
C THR A 123 -4.41 5.45 -3.81
N THR A 124 -3.94 6.31 -2.91
CA THR A 124 -4.14 7.76 -2.98
C THR A 124 -3.50 8.36 -4.23
N LYS A 125 -2.29 7.91 -4.62
CA LYS A 125 -1.66 8.32 -5.88
C LYS A 125 -2.54 7.99 -7.09
N TRP A 126 -3.05 6.76 -7.17
CA TRP A 126 -3.95 6.36 -8.25
C TRP A 126 -5.22 7.22 -8.28
N THR A 127 -5.87 7.42 -7.13
CA THR A 127 -7.05 8.29 -7.03
C THR A 127 -6.76 9.69 -7.52
N TYR A 128 -5.66 10.31 -7.08
CA TYR A 128 -5.24 11.63 -7.53
C TYR A 128 -5.07 11.70 -9.05
N MET A 129 -4.38 10.72 -9.64
CA MET A 129 -4.18 10.66 -11.09
C MET A 129 -5.52 10.50 -11.85
N PHE A 130 -6.43 9.65 -11.35
CA PHE A 130 -7.76 9.48 -11.94
C PHE A 130 -8.63 10.74 -11.85
N GLU A 131 -8.58 11.44 -10.71
CA GLU A 131 -9.33 12.69 -10.51
C GLU A 131 -8.88 13.77 -11.50
N LYS A 132 -7.57 13.87 -11.77
CA LYS A 132 -7.04 14.77 -12.81
C LYS A 132 -7.63 14.49 -14.19
N LEU A 133 -7.58 13.22 -14.63
CA LEU A 133 -8.17 12.84 -15.91
C LEU A 133 -9.68 13.07 -15.96
N GLN A 134 -10.39 12.70 -14.88
CA GLN A 134 -11.83 12.82 -14.83
C GLN A 134 -12.26 14.29 -14.94
N LYS A 135 -11.57 15.20 -14.27
CA LYS A 135 -11.80 16.64 -14.35
C LYS A 135 -11.65 17.16 -15.78
N ASP A 136 -10.65 16.70 -16.52
CA ASP A 136 -10.38 17.21 -17.88
C ASP A 136 -11.22 16.52 -18.96
N LEU A 137 -11.74 15.32 -18.69
CA LEU A 137 -12.74 14.63 -19.52
C LEU A 137 -14.13 15.25 -19.40
N GLN A 138 -14.45 15.90 -18.28
CA GLN A 138 -15.74 16.55 -18.04
C GLN A 138 -15.85 17.98 -18.61
N GLN A 139 -14.72 18.60 -18.95
CA GLN A 139 -14.66 19.91 -19.61
C GLN A 139 -14.87 19.79 -21.11
#